data_AF-A0A6H0XNU4-F1
#
_entry.id   AF-A0A6H0XNU4-F1
#
_cell.length_a   1.000
_cell.length_b   1.000
_cell.length_c   1.000
_cell.angle_alpha   90.00
_cell.angle_beta   90.00
_cell.angle_gamma   90.00
#
_symmetry.space_group_name_H-M   'P 1'
#
loop_
_entity.id
_entity.type
_entity.pdbx_description
1 polymer ?
#
loop_
_entity_poly.entity_id
_entity_poly.type
_entity_poly.pdbx_seq_one_letter_code
_entity_poly.pdbx_strand_id
1 'polypeptide(L)'
;MEALQRSFKQTLEAQRQKSDQTVEALRKETRELRRVIQNSTSTKVDTATATAPNVEVKQRPSPSTSGEALRQQGVGTKRVNSYEWGKPGKTSAAAKYAAATPRDNFEIESEKPYAELWMGTHPSNPSYDLSTKRSLLDLVQDNQGLLGQEVAQKYEQKLPFLFKVLSINKALSIQAHPNKKLAEQLHKSNPKEYKDDNHKPEMTIAVTPFEGLCGFRPLGEIAYHLKHIKALRSLVGDDAASKFEKVVSNSSPSEKEQKQALRDVFTALMESKQDLKSASEQLLKQVEQEQDRFPGGSDAPPPGGKGFKELIPRLNSQFPDDIGLFVTFFLNFVKMEEGEAMFLQADDIHAYISGDIIECMAASDNVVRAGFTPKFKDIPTLTSMLTYNFAPISEQKMSPAPYPYCKFNASAHTSDSSATLYDPPIDEFAVIKTDLKEKGAKVTFESIDGPSIIICTAGSGTISVGPKKEEIKEGWVYFVGATAECVLESSDSKPLVTFKAFCVLGEEGRQNGNL
;
A
#
# COMPACT_ATOMS: atom_id res chain seq x y z
N MET A 1 39.57 4.69 43.18
CA MET A 1 39.79 4.91 41.73
C MET A 1 40.53 3.75 41.05
N GLU A 2 41.64 3.25 41.60
CA GLU A 2 42.41 2.14 40.98
C GLU A 2 41.61 0.83 40.79
N ALA A 3 40.71 0.49 41.71
CA ALA A 3 39.85 -0.70 41.58
C ALA A 3 38.85 -0.59 40.41
N LEU A 4 38.34 0.62 40.14
CA LEU A 4 37.41 0.88 39.04
C LEU A 4 38.12 0.80 37.67
N GLN A 5 39.35 1.32 37.59
CA GLN A 5 40.17 1.23 36.37
C GLN A 5 40.56 -0.22 36.04
N ARG A 6 40.84 -1.05 37.05
CA ARG A 6 41.12 -2.49 36.83
C ARG A 6 39.88 -3.24 36.31
N SER A 7 38.71 -2.97 36.89
CA SER A 7 37.44 -3.58 36.44
C SER A 7 37.06 -3.17 35.02
N PHE A 8 37.25 -1.89 34.66
CA PHE A 8 36.99 -1.41 33.30
C PHE A 8 37.95 -2.02 32.28
N LYS A 9 39.24 -2.15 32.62
CA LYS A 9 40.25 -2.77 31.74
C LYS A 9 39.98 -4.27 31.50
N GLN A 10 39.58 -5.00 32.55
CA GLN A 10 39.16 -6.40 32.43
C GLN A 10 37.92 -6.58 31.55
N THR A 11 36.95 -5.65 31.66
CA THR A 11 35.74 -5.67 30.83
C THR A 11 36.06 -5.44 29.35
N LEU A 12 36.96 -4.50 29.06
CA LEU A 12 37.42 -4.24 27.69
C LEU A 12 38.23 -5.41 27.10
N GLU A 13 39.09 -6.04 27.90
CA GLU A 13 39.83 -7.24 27.47
C GLU A 13 38.90 -8.42 27.17
N ALA A 14 37.86 -8.63 28.00
CA ALA A 14 36.85 -9.66 27.75
C ALA A 14 36.02 -9.38 26.49
N GLN A 15 35.63 -8.12 26.25
CA GLN A 15 34.93 -7.74 25.01
C GLN A 15 35.80 -7.94 23.77
N ARG A 16 37.10 -7.61 23.86
CA ARG A 16 38.05 -7.82 22.76
C ARG A 16 38.25 -9.29 22.44
N GLN A 17 38.42 -10.15 23.46
CA GLN A 17 38.51 -11.60 23.25
C GLN A 17 37.25 -12.19 22.60
N LYS A 18 36.05 -11.72 23.00
CA LYS A 18 34.78 -12.17 22.41
C LYS A 18 34.65 -11.72 20.94
N SER A 19 35.12 -10.52 20.62
CA SER A 19 35.18 -10.01 19.24
C SER A 19 36.15 -10.84 18.38
N ASP A 20 37.35 -11.12 18.89
CA ASP A 20 38.36 -11.91 18.16
C ASP A 20 37.87 -13.35 17.89
N GLN A 21 37.22 -13.99 18.88
CA GLN A 21 36.57 -15.30 18.70
C GLN A 21 35.47 -15.29 17.64
N THR A 22 34.68 -14.22 17.57
CA THR A 22 33.61 -14.06 16.57
C THR A 22 34.18 -13.90 15.17
N VAL A 23 35.25 -13.11 15.02
CA VAL A 23 35.96 -12.94 13.74
C VAL A 23 36.61 -14.24 13.28
N GLU A 24 37.16 -15.03 14.19
CA GLU A 24 37.76 -16.32 13.88
C GLU A 24 36.70 -17.35 13.45
N ALA A 25 35.52 -17.36 14.07
CA ALA A 25 34.38 -18.18 13.67
C ALA A 25 33.91 -17.85 12.24
N LEU A 26 33.72 -16.56 11.93
CA LEU A 26 33.33 -16.09 10.59
C LEU A 26 34.38 -16.44 9.52
N ARG A 27 35.67 -16.36 9.85
CA ARG A 27 36.75 -16.79 8.95
C ARG A 27 36.73 -18.29 8.69
N LYS A 28 36.37 -19.11 9.68
CA LYS A 28 36.23 -20.56 9.54
C LYS A 28 35.06 -20.92 8.62
N GLU A 29 33.90 -20.29 8.85
CA GLU A 29 32.69 -20.46 8.04
C GLU A 29 32.92 -20.03 6.57
N THR A 30 33.63 -18.91 6.36
CA THR A 30 34.03 -18.45 5.01
C THR A 30 34.95 -19.45 4.30
N ARG A 31 35.87 -20.10 5.02
CA ARG A 31 36.76 -21.14 4.44
C ARG A 31 35.98 -22.40 4.08
N GLU A 32 34.97 -22.74 4.87
CA GLU A 32 34.11 -23.91 4.65
C GLU A 32 33.21 -23.69 3.41
N LEU A 33 32.60 -22.52 3.29
CA LEU A 33 31.87 -22.09 2.09
C LEU A 33 32.74 -22.13 0.81
N ARG A 34 33.97 -21.62 0.88
CA ARG A 34 34.91 -21.70 -0.26
C ARG A 34 35.25 -23.15 -0.63
N ARG A 35 35.39 -24.03 0.35
CA ARG A 35 35.65 -25.47 0.12
C ARG A 35 34.45 -26.17 -0.52
N VAL A 36 33.22 -25.82 -0.13
CA VAL A 36 31.99 -26.35 -0.75
C VAL A 36 31.88 -25.91 -2.20
N ILE A 37 32.14 -24.62 -2.49
CA ILE A 37 32.13 -24.08 -3.85
C ILE A 37 33.20 -24.77 -4.73
N GLN A 38 34.41 -24.97 -4.20
CA GLN A 38 35.50 -25.61 -4.93
C GLN A 38 35.27 -27.11 -5.18
N ASN A 39 34.52 -27.79 -4.31
CA ASN A 39 34.13 -29.19 -4.52
C ASN A 39 32.96 -29.33 -5.51
N SER A 40 32.10 -28.31 -5.63
CA SER A 40 30.97 -28.30 -6.58
C SER A 40 31.41 -28.11 -8.05
N THR A 41 32.63 -27.62 -8.29
CA THR A 41 33.16 -27.37 -9.64
C THR A 41 34.08 -28.49 -10.17
N SER A 42 34.22 -29.61 -9.46
CA SER A 42 35.14 -30.71 -9.80
C SER A 42 34.47 -32.09 -9.95
N THR A 43 33.27 -32.17 -10.53
CA THR A 43 32.71 -33.46 -10.99
C THR A 43 32.72 -33.51 -12.52
N LYS A 44 33.62 -34.37 -13.05
CA LYS A 44 33.70 -34.76 -14.45
C LYS A 44 32.46 -35.55 -14.85
N VAL A 45 32.02 -35.29 -16.08
CA VAL A 45 30.98 -36.01 -16.83
C VAL A 45 31.47 -37.43 -17.11
N ASP A 46 30.72 -38.43 -16.65
CA ASP A 46 30.79 -39.81 -17.16
C ASP A 46 29.45 -40.17 -17.81
N THR A 47 29.54 -40.64 -19.05
CA THR A 47 28.45 -41.05 -19.93
C THR A 47 27.79 -42.35 -19.46
N ALA A 48 26.49 -42.30 -19.17
CA ALA A 48 25.63 -43.48 -19.18
C ALA A 48 24.20 -43.09 -19.62
N THR A 49 23.74 -43.77 -20.66
CA THR A 49 22.42 -43.66 -21.29
C THR A 49 21.28 -43.97 -20.32
N ALA A 50 20.45 -42.97 -20.02
CA ALA A 50 19.10 -43.15 -19.51
C ALA A 50 18.20 -42.05 -20.12
N THR A 51 17.22 -42.47 -20.90
CA THR A 51 16.19 -41.60 -21.49
C THR A 51 15.29 -41.02 -20.40
N ALA A 52 15.36 -39.70 -20.21
CA ALA A 52 14.44 -38.89 -19.42
C ALA A 52 13.68 -37.91 -20.35
N PRO A 53 12.43 -37.54 -20.03
CA PRO A 53 11.56 -36.81 -20.95
C PRO A 53 12.03 -35.37 -21.16
N ASN A 54 11.82 -34.85 -22.38
CA ASN A 54 12.12 -33.47 -22.78
C ASN A 54 11.56 -32.46 -21.76
N VAL A 55 12.44 -31.80 -21.03
CA VAL A 55 12.14 -30.50 -20.42
C VAL A 55 12.46 -29.47 -21.51
N GLU A 56 11.41 -28.96 -22.17
CA GLU A 56 11.51 -27.76 -22.99
C GLU A 56 11.97 -26.61 -22.09
N VAL A 57 13.18 -26.11 -22.33
CA VAL A 57 13.57 -24.79 -21.87
C VAL A 57 12.67 -23.80 -22.63
N LYS A 58 11.62 -23.29 -21.98
CA LYS A 58 10.82 -22.18 -22.53
C LYS A 58 11.78 -21.03 -22.82
N GLN A 59 12.03 -20.77 -24.11
CA GLN A 59 12.69 -19.53 -24.52
C GLN A 59 11.81 -18.37 -24.05
N ARG A 60 12.39 -17.41 -23.32
CA ARG A 60 11.69 -16.15 -23.01
C ARG A 60 11.21 -15.54 -24.34
N PRO A 61 9.94 -15.14 -24.46
CA PRO A 61 9.44 -14.52 -25.68
C PRO A 61 10.29 -13.30 -26.04
N SER A 62 10.51 -13.10 -27.34
CA SER A 62 11.25 -11.93 -27.84
C SER A 62 10.50 -10.65 -27.44
N PRO A 63 11.19 -9.58 -27.02
CA PRO A 63 10.53 -8.32 -26.67
C PRO A 63 9.58 -7.86 -27.77
N SER A 64 8.35 -7.48 -27.43
CA SER A 64 7.46 -6.83 -28.39
C SER A 64 8.07 -5.48 -28.80
N THR A 65 8.63 -5.43 -30.01
CA THR A 65 9.20 -4.21 -30.60
C THR A 65 8.15 -3.38 -31.34
N SER A 66 6.89 -3.83 -31.35
CA SER A 66 5.79 -3.14 -32.01
C SER A 66 5.35 -1.93 -31.20
N GLY A 67 5.22 -0.78 -31.87
CA GLY A 67 4.72 0.46 -31.24
C GLY A 67 3.29 0.36 -30.70
N GLU A 68 2.60 -0.77 -30.90
CA GLU A 68 1.26 -1.05 -30.37
C GLU A 68 1.25 -1.26 -28.85
N ALA A 69 2.40 -1.60 -28.26
CA ALA A 69 2.54 -1.83 -26.83
C ALA A 69 2.54 -0.53 -26.00
N LEU A 70 2.78 0.65 -26.60
CA LEU A 70 2.74 1.94 -25.92
C LEU A 70 1.50 2.73 -26.32
N ARG A 71 0.63 3.01 -25.35
CA ARG A 71 -0.68 3.65 -25.58
C ARG A 71 -0.88 4.77 -24.56
N GLN A 72 -0.90 6.03 -25.01
CA GLN A 72 -1.29 7.14 -24.15
C GLN A 72 -2.74 6.98 -23.74
N GLN A 73 -2.98 6.91 -22.44
CA GLN A 73 -4.31 6.80 -21.89
C GLN A 73 -4.88 8.19 -21.65
N GLY A 74 -6.12 8.36 -22.07
CA GLY A 74 -6.94 9.52 -21.78
C GLY A 74 -8.02 9.18 -20.79
N VAL A 75 -8.45 10.20 -20.07
CA VAL A 75 -9.51 10.11 -19.08
C VAL A 75 -10.78 10.75 -19.67
N GLY A 76 -11.90 10.04 -19.64
CA GLY A 76 -13.20 10.55 -20.11
C GLY A 76 -13.78 11.66 -19.23
N THR A 77 -14.63 12.55 -19.76
CA THR A 77 -15.28 13.65 -18.97
C THR A 77 -16.06 13.21 -17.75
N LYS A 78 -16.53 11.95 -17.69
CA LYS A 78 -17.32 11.41 -16.56
C LYS A 78 -16.47 10.86 -15.38
N ARG A 79 -15.13 10.98 -15.38
CA ARG A 79 -14.27 9.90 -14.81
C ARG A 79 -13.24 10.25 -13.74
N VAL A 80 -13.13 11.49 -13.31
CA VAL A 80 -12.62 11.74 -11.95
C VAL A 80 -13.81 11.59 -11.01
N ASN A 81 -13.77 10.60 -10.13
CA ASN A 81 -14.89 10.34 -9.23
C ASN A 81 -15.05 11.52 -8.28
N SER A 82 -16.19 12.19 -8.33
CA SER A 82 -16.52 13.33 -7.48
C SER A 82 -17.24 12.90 -6.21
N TYR A 83 -16.55 12.12 -5.37
CA TYR A 83 -17.06 11.79 -4.05
C TYR A 83 -16.87 12.96 -3.08
N GLU A 84 -17.80 13.13 -2.14
CA GLU A 84 -17.84 14.27 -1.21
C GLU A 84 -16.60 14.44 -0.32
N TRP A 85 -15.80 13.38 -0.17
CA TRP A 85 -14.55 13.39 0.59
C TRP A 85 -13.36 13.94 -0.21
N GLY A 86 -13.51 14.14 -1.53
CA GLY A 86 -12.44 14.60 -2.41
C GLY A 86 -12.03 16.06 -2.17
N LYS A 87 -10.78 16.41 -2.53
CA LYS A 87 -10.32 17.80 -2.52
C LYS A 87 -11.08 18.65 -3.55
N PRO A 88 -11.40 19.92 -3.26
CA PRO A 88 -12.16 20.78 -4.17
C PRO A 88 -11.29 21.30 -5.33
N GLY A 89 -11.85 21.25 -6.53
CA GLY A 89 -11.31 21.89 -7.73
C GLY A 89 -9.83 21.61 -7.98
N LYS A 90 -9.06 22.68 -8.20
CA LYS A 90 -7.62 22.59 -8.57
C LYS A 90 -6.72 22.16 -7.42
N THR A 91 -7.23 22.09 -6.19
CA THR A 91 -6.47 21.53 -5.06
C THR A 91 -6.39 20.00 -5.13
N SER A 92 -7.26 19.36 -5.94
CA SER A 92 -7.25 17.92 -6.16
C SER A 92 -6.20 17.50 -7.18
N ALA A 93 -5.30 16.60 -6.77
CA ALA A 93 -4.38 15.93 -7.68
C ALA A 93 -5.14 15.14 -8.75
N ALA A 94 -6.20 14.44 -8.36
CA ALA A 94 -7.04 13.69 -9.28
C ALA A 94 -7.68 14.60 -10.35
N ALA A 95 -8.18 15.80 -9.97
CA ALA A 95 -8.71 16.77 -10.91
C ALA A 95 -7.64 17.31 -11.88
N LYS A 96 -6.49 17.73 -11.34
CA LYS A 96 -5.37 18.26 -12.13
C LYS A 96 -4.89 17.25 -13.17
N TYR A 97 -4.71 16.00 -12.77
CA TYR A 97 -4.23 14.95 -13.66
C TYR A 97 -5.27 14.53 -14.69
N ALA A 98 -6.55 14.44 -14.30
CA ALA A 98 -7.63 14.20 -15.26
C ALA A 98 -7.72 15.31 -16.34
N ALA A 99 -7.48 16.56 -15.96
CA ALA A 99 -7.46 17.69 -16.89
C ALA A 99 -6.22 17.74 -17.80
N ALA A 100 -5.16 16.97 -17.51
CA ALA A 100 -3.93 16.96 -18.31
C ALA A 100 -4.06 16.13 -19.60
N THR A 101 -4.95 15.14 -19.62
CA THR A 101 -5.24 14.28 -20.79
C THR A 101 -6.75 14.14 -21.03
N PRO A 102 -7.46 15.26 -21.25
CA PRO A 102 -8.91 15.22 -21.35
C PRO A 102 -9.31 14.54 -22.66
N ARG A 103 -10.18 13.52 -22.59
CA ARG A 103 -10.76 12.90 -23.80
C ARG A 103 -11.85 13.79 -24.42
N ASP A 104 -12.56 14.54 -23.58
CA ASP A 104 -13.70 15.39 -23.92
C ASP A 104 -13.50 16.80 -23.30
N ASN A 105 -14.52 17.67 -23.24
CA ASN A 105 -14.41 19.03 -22.67
C ASN A 105 -14.40 19.06 -21.12
N PHE A 106 -13.50 18.32 -20.49
CA PHE A 106 -13.39 18.32 -19.02
C PHE A 106 -12.75 19.62 -18.54
N GLU A 107 -13.49 20.34 -17.69
CA GLU A 107 -13.01 21.51 -16.98
C GLU A 107 -13.13 21.30 -15.48
N ILE A 108 -12.16 21.82 -14.73
CA ILE A 108 -12.14 21.72 -13.27
C ILE A 108 -13.05 22.79 -12.68
N GLU A 109 -14.11 22.36 -12.00
CA GLU A 109 -15.02 23.23 -11.26
C GLU A 109 -14.44 23.54 -9.87
N SER A 110 -14.32 24.83 -9.50
CA SER A 110 -13.58 25.28 -8.30
C SER A 110 -14.00 24.60 -6.99
N GLU A 111 -15.32 24.52 -6.74
CA GLU A 111 -15.87 24.04 -5.47
C GLU A 111 -16.27 22.55 -5.50
N LYS A 112 -16.18 21.91 -6.67
CA LYS A 112 -16.58 20.51 -6.81
C LYS A 112 -15.50 19.60 -6.23
N PRO A 113 -15.85 18.63 -5.39
CA PRO A 113 -14.88 17.67 -4.89
C PRO A 113 -14.48 16.69 -6.01
N TYR A 114 -13.19 16.38 -6.06
CA TYR A 114 -12.61 15.43 -6.97
C TYR A 114 -11.72 14.47 -6.19
N ALA A 115 -12.15 13.21 -6.13
CA ALA A 115 -11.73 12.24 -5.14
C ALA A 115 -10.75 11.22 -5.73
N GLU A 116 -11.10 10.62 -6.88
CA GLU A 116 -10.30 9.53 -7.45
C GLU A 116 -10.12 9.68 -8.96
N LEU A 117 -8.91 9.46 -9.45
CA LEU A 117 -8.62 9.19 -10.85
C LEU A 117 -8.32 7.70 -11.01
N TRP A 118 -9.09 7.00 -11.86
CA TRP A 118 -8.93 5.56 -12.10
C TRP A 118 -8.16 5.29 -13.38
N MET A 119 -7.24 4.33 -13.30
CA MET A 119 -6.40 3.88 -14.40
C MET A 119 -6.43 2.35 -14.45
N GLY A 120 -7.04 1.79 -15.50
CA GLY A 120 -7.16 0.36 -15.67
C GLY A 120 -8.36 -0.07 -16.51
N THR A 121 -8.82 -1.29 -16.28
CA THR A 121 -9.86 -1.96 -17.08
C THR A 121 -11.21 -2.05 -16.35
N HIS A 122 -11.38 -1.37 -15.22
CA HIS A 122 -12.59 -1.49 -14.42
C HIS A 122 -13.85 -1.02 -15.18
N PRO A 123 -14.93 -1.83 -15.29
CA PRO A 123 -16.10 -1.50 -16.10
C PRO A 123 -16.84 -0.21 -15.70
N SER A 124 -16.89 0.10 -14.40
CA SER A 124 -17.51 1.33 -13.90
C SER A 124 -16.77 2.60 -14.31
N ASN A 125 -15.45 2.52 -14.53
CA ASN A 125 -14.63 3.68 -14.88
C ASN A 125 -13.40 3.30 -15.76
N PRO A 126 -13.59 2.84 -17.01
CA PRO A 126 -12.49 2.37 -17.85
C PRO A 126 -11.44 3.46 -18.19
N SER A 127 -10.21 3.04 -18.50
CA SER A 127 -9.26 3.87 -19.25
C SER A 127 -9.47 3.74 -20.76
N TYR A 128 -9.02 4.73 -21.52
CA TYR A 128 -9.13 4.73 -22.98
C TYR A 128 -7.83 5.13 -23.65
N ASP A 129 -7.51 4.49 -24.76
CA ASP A 129 -6.42 4.95 -25.62
C ASP A 129 -6.83 6.24 -26.36
N LEU A 130 -6.00 7.28 -26.28
CA LEU A 130 -6.30 8.58 -26.87
C LEU A 130 -6.35 8.56 -28.40
N SER A 131 -5.59 7.66 -29.03
CA SER A 131 -5.47 7.58 -30.50
C SER A 131 -6.67 6.86 -31.13
N THR A 132 -6.99 5.66 -30.64
CA THR A 132 -8.04 4.78 -31.17
C THR A 132 -9.40 5.00 -30.50
N LYS A 133 -9.43 5.71 -29.36
CA LYS A 133 -10.63 5.93 -28.53
C LYS A 133 -11.28 4.65 -27.96
N ARG A 134 -10.66 3.48 -28.17
CA ARG A 134 -11.07 2.19 -27.60
C ARG A 134 -10.78 2.11 -26.11
N SER A 135 -11.58 1.36 -25.36
CA SER A 135 -11.29 1.16 -23.94
C SER A 135 -10.07 0.26 -23.77
N LEU A 136 -9.34 0.45 -22.67
CA LEU A 136 -8.20 -0.40 -22.36
C LEU A 136 -8.64 -1.87 -22.20
N LEU A 137 -9.85 -2.10 -21.69
CA LEU A 137 -10.43 -3.43 -21.57
C LEU A 137 -10.58 -4.10 -22.95
N ASP A 138 -11.18 -3.40 -23.92
CA ASP A 138 -11.34 -3.95 -25.27
C ASP A 138 -9.98 -4.23 -25.93
N LEU A 139 -8.98 -3.36 -25.70
CA LEU A 139 -7.64 -3.52 -26.27
C LEU A 139 -6.94 -4.78 -25.73
N VAL A 140 -6.99 -5.02 -24.42
CA VAL A 140 -6.32 -6.19 -23.82
C VAL A 140 -7.07 -7.50 -24.06
N GLN A 141 -8.39 -7.45 -24.26
CA GLN A 141 -9.19 -8.62 -24.64
C GLN A 141 -8.96 -9.04 -26.10
N ASP A 142 -8.82 -8.08 -27.02
CA ASP A 142 -8.52 -8.36 -28.42
C ASP A 142 -7.07 -8.85 -28.64
N ASN A 143 -6.14 -8.38 -27.80
CA ASN A 143 -4.73 -8.75 -27.89
C ASN A 143 -4.18 -9.13 -26.51
N GLN A 144 -4.34 -10.42 -26.17
CA GLN A 144 -3.85 -10.99 -24.90
C GLN A 144 -2.32 -10.87 -24.74
N GLY A 145 -1.57 -10.72 -25.83
CA GLY A 145 -0.13 -10.47 -25.79
C GLY A 145 0.22 -9.19 -25.03
N LEU A 146 -0.71 -8.24 -24.91
CA LEU A 146 -0.53 -7.02 -24.11
C LEU A 146 -0.50 -7.29 -22.60
N LEU A 147 -1.14 -8.36 -22.13
CA LEU A 147 -1.14 -8.76 -20.72
C LEU A 147 0.00 -9.73 -20.40
N GLY A 148 0.54 -10.43 -21.39
CA GLY A 148 1.38 -11.58 -21.15
C GLY A 148 0.54 -12.84 -20.87
N GLN A 149 1.02 -13.99 -21.32
CA GLN A 149 0.23 -15.23 -21.38
C GLN A 149 -0.27 -15.67 -20.00
N GLU A 150 0.61 -15.66 -18.99
CA GLU A 150 0.29 -16.18 -17.66
C GLU A 150 -0.70 -15.28 -16.93
N VAL A 151 -0.50 -13.96 -17.00
CA VAL A 151 -1.43 -12.96 -16.42
C VAL A 151 -2.79 -13.06 -17.11
N ALA A 152 -2.84 -13.13 -18.44
CA ALA A 152 -4.08 -13.25 -19.20
C ALA A 152 -4.86 -14.52 -18.81
N GLN A 153 -4.16 -15.63 -18.59
CA GLN A 153 -4.77 -16.90 -18.19
C GLN A 153 -5.30 -16.85 -16.75
N LYS A 154 -4.49 -16.36 -15.80
CA LYS A 154 -4.86 -16.34 -14.38
C LYS A 154 -6.01 -15.37 -14.08
N TYR A 155 -6.04 -14.22 -14.74
CA TYR A 155 -6.97 -13.13 -14.45
C TYR A 155 -8.02 -12.92 -15.55
N GLU A 156 -8.31 -13.97 -16.31
CA GLU A 156 -9.41 -14.00 -17.29
C GLU A 156 -9.39 -12.82 -18.28
N GLN A 157 -8.20 -12.52 -18.82
CA GLN A 157 -7.99 -11.45 -19.82
C GLN A 157 -8.35 -10.04 -19.30
N LYS A 158 -8.18 -9.80 -18.00
CA LYS A 158 -8.34 -8.48 -17.37
C LYS A 158 -7.03 -8.06 -16.72
N LEU A 159 -6.89 -6.77 -16.44
CA LEU A 159 -5.82 -6.34 -15.55
C LEU A 159 -6.11 -6.86 -14.13
N PRO A 160 -5.12 -7.44 -13.44
CA PRO A 160 -5.29 -7.93 -12.07
C PRO A 160 -5.45 -6.82 -11.04
N PHE A 161 -5.07 -5.59 -11.40
CA PHE A 161 -5.08 -4.44 -10.52
C PHE A 161 -5.87 -3.27 -11.09
N LEU A 162 -6.34 -2.42 -10.17
CA LEU A 162 -6.83 -1.07 -10.45
C LEU A 162 -5.86 -0.06 -9.83
N PHE A 163 -5.34 0.83 -10.67
CA PHE A 163 -4.38 1.84 -10.26
C PHE A 163 -5.07 3.19 -10.15
N LYS A 164 -4.80 3.96 -9.10
CA LYS A 164 -5.51 5.21 -8.83
C LYS A 164 -4.63 6.30 -8.27
N VAL A 165 -5.11 7.53 -8.45
CA VAL A 165 -4.72 8.67 -7.62
C VAL A 165 -5.90 9.03 -6.75
N LEU A 166 -5.72 9.05 -5.44
CA LEU A 166 -6.73 9.54 -4.50
C LEU A 166 -6.32 10.93 -4.01
N SER A 167 -7.30 11.81 -3.86
CA SER A 167 -7.10 13.18 -3.41
C SER A 167 -8.07 13.52 -2.28
N ILE A 168 -7.58 13.39 -1.05
CA ILE A 168 -8.39 13.19 0.16
C ILE A 168 -8.46 14.49 0.97
N ASN A 169 -9.69 14.96 1.20
CA ASN A 169 -10.00 16.16 1.98
C ASN A 169 -10.75 15.86 3.27
N LYS A 170 -11.61 14.84 3.25
CA LYS A 170 -12.29 14.29 4.43
C LYS A 170 -11.90 12.83 4.62
N ALA A 171 -11.99 12.35 5.85
CA ALA A 171 -11.75 10.95 6.14
C ALA A 171 -12.71 10.05 5.33
N LEU A 172 -12.16 8.97 4.79
CA LEU A 172 -12.93 7.87 4.23
C LEU A 172 -13.51 7.02 5.35
N SER A 173 -14.45 6.15 4.99
CA SER A 173 -15.01 5.19 5.94
C SER A 173 -13.91 4.30 6.51
N ILE A 174 -13.96 4.04 7.82
CA ILE A 174 -13.16 2.97 8.41
C ILE A 174 -13.67 1.67 7.83
N GLN A 175 -12.76 0.84 7.31
CA GLN A 175 -13.11 -0.31 6.51
C GLN A 175 -12.10 -1.46 6.66
N ALA A 176 -12.55 -2.65 6.27
CA ALA A 176 -11.73 -3.83 6.04
C ALA A 176 -12.24 -4.58 4.80
N HIS A 177 -11.36 -5.35 4.17
CA HIS A 177 -11.68 -6.10 2.95
C HIS A 177 -11.57 -7.60 3.22
N PRO A 178 -12.58 -8.41 2.85
CA PRO A 178 -12.55 -9.84 3.14
C PRO A 178 -11.43 -10.53 2.37
N ASN A 179 -10.82 -11.54 3.00
CA ASN A 179 -9.98 -12.50 2.28
C ASN A 179 -10.80 -13.24 1.20
N LYS A 180 -10.11 -13.89 0.24
CA LYS A 180 -10.75 -14.49 -0.94
C LYS A 180 -11.87 -15.48 -0.56
N LYS A 181 -11.60 -16.36 0.40
CA LYS A 181 -12.57 -17.36 0.87
C LYS A 181 -13.83 -16.72 1.47
N LEU A 182 -13.66 -15.66 2.27
CA LEU A 182 -14.78 -14.95 2.86
C LEU A 182 -15.54 -14.13 1.81
N ALA A 183 -14.84 -13.51 0.85
CA ALA A 183 -15.46 -12.77 -0.24
C ALA A 183 -16.40 -13.65 -1.07
N GLU A 184 -15.99 -14.87 -1.42
CA GLU A 184 -16.83 -15.87 -2.10
C GLU A 184 -18.11 -16.20 -1.32
N GLN A 185 -17.99 -16.38 0.00
CA GLN A 185 -19.13 -16.68 0.88
C GLN A 185 -20.09 -15.49 0.99
N LEU A 186 -19.55 -14.29 1.15
CA LEU A 186 -20.32 -13.06 1.30
C LEU A 186 -21.03 -12.67 -0.01
N HIS A 187 -20.35 -12.80 -1.15
CA HIS A 187 -20.97 -12.59 -2.46
C HIS A 187 -22.12 -13.56 -2.71
N LYS A 188 -21.93 -14.85 -2.37
CA LYS A 188 -22.98 -15.85 -2.53
C LYS A 188 -24.20 -15.61 -1.62
N SER A 189 -23.97 -15.16 -0.39
CA SER A 189 -25.03 -14.99 0.62
C SER A 189 -25.72 -13.61 0.56
N ASN A 190 -25.00 -12.56 0.17
CA ASN A 190 -25.49 -11.19 0.11
C ASN A 190 -24.87 -10.39 -1.07
N PRO A 191 -25.18 -10.76 -2.33
CA PRO A 191 -24.59 -10.15 -3.53
C PRO A 191 -24.97 -8.66 -3.72
N LYS A 192 -25.96 -8.17 -2.96
CA LYS A 192 -26.35 -6.76 -2.99
C LYS A 192 -25.30 -5.89 -2.30
N GLU A 193 -24.70 -6.36 -1.21
CA GLU A 193 -23.67 -5.61 -0.47
C GLU A 193 -22.26 -5.98 -0.95
N TYR A 194 -22.03 -7.25 -1.29
CA TYR A 194 -20.74 -7.77 -1.74
C TYR A 194 -20.78 -8.06 -3.24
N LYS A 195 -20.11 -7.24 -4.05
CA LYS A 195 -20.34 -7.13 -5.50
C LYS A 195 -19.64 -8.19 -6.33
N ASP A 196 -18.61 -8.77 -5.78
CA ASP A 196 -17.75 -9.77 -6.43
C ASP A 196 -17.25 -10.77 -5.40
N ASP A 197 -16.67 -11.87 -5.87
CA ASP A 197 -16.12 -12.92 -5.03
C ASP A 197 -14.62 -12.73 -4.72
N ASN A 198 -14.07 -11.54 -4.98
CA ASN A 198 -12.63 -11.32 -4.93
C ASN A 198 -12.19 -10.66 -3.62
N HIS A 199 -10.95 -10.92 -3.23
CA HIS A 199 -10.30 -10.15 -2.17
C HIS A 199 -9.85 -8.79 -2.71
N LYS A 200 -9.51 -7.89 -1.78
CA LYS A 200 -9.09 -6.54 -2.12
C LYS A 200 -7.88 -6.11 -1.30
N PRO A 201 -6.70 -6.74 -1.48
CA PRO A 201 -5.46 -6.18 -0.95
C PRO A 201 -5.18 -4.84 -1.63
N GLU A 202 -4.71 -3.87 -0.85
CA GLU A 202 -4.47 -2.50 -1.29
C GLU A 202 -3.08 -2.04 -0.84
N MET A 203 -2.44 -1.18 -1.63
CA MET A 203 -1.22 -0.48 -1.26
C MET A 203 -1.40 1.00 -1.56
N THR A 204 -0.95 1.83 -0.63
CA THR A 204 -0.92 3.28 -0.83
C THR A 204 0.47 3.83 -0.66
N ILE A 205 0.85 4.75 -1.54
CA ILE A 205 2.12 5.48 -1.53
C ILE A 205 1.80 6.98 -1.48
N ALA A 206 2.37 7.68 -0.50
CA ALA A 206 2.14 9.10 -0.30
C ALA A 206 2.75 9.94 -1.44
N VAL A 207 1.95 10.82 -2.03
CA VAL A 207 2.39 11.84 -3.02
C VAL A 207 2.51 13.21 -2.35
N THR A 208 1.71 13.46 -1.33
CA THR A 208 1.88 14.58 -0.38
C THR A 208 1.90 13.99 1.03
N PRO A 209 2.20 14.79 2.07
CA PRO A 209 1.96 14.35 3.45
C PRO A 209 0.55 13.75 3.58
N PHE A 210 0.50 12.55 4.13
CA PHE A 210 -0.69 11.72 4.21
C PHE A 210 -0.95 11.29 5.65
N GLU A 211 -2.23 11.22 6.01
CA GLU A 211 -2.69 10.74 7.30
C GLU A 211 -3.69 9.60 7.12
N GLY A 212 -3.54 8.52 7.89
CA GLY A 212 -4.39 7.33 7.83
C GLY A 212 -4.54 6.65 9.19
N LEU A 213 -5.51 5.74 9.27
CA LEU A 213 -5.64 4.74 10.33
C LEU A 213 -5.30 3.38 9.73
N CYS A 214 -4.46 2.56 10.38
CA CYS A 214 -4.07 1.25 9.86
C CYS A 214 -3.74 0.25 10.97
N GLY A 215 -4.48 -0.86 11.01
CA GLY A 215 -4.27 -1.94 11.96
C GLY A 215 -4.59 -1.55 13.40
N PHE A 216 -4.76 -2.53 14.28
CA PHE A 216 -4.87 -2.26 15.70
C PHE A 216 -3.53 -1.83 16.27
N ARG A 217 -3.55 -0.88 17.20
CA ARG A 217 -2.35 -0.45 17.93
C ARG A 217 -1.96 -1.47 19.00
N PRO A 218 -0.74 -1.39 19.57
CA PRO A 218 -0.32 -2.23 20.68
C PRO A 218 -1.34 -2.24 21.83
N LEU A 219 -1.60 -3.43 22.38
CA LEU A 219 -2.67 -3.63 23.36
C LEU A 219 -2.53 -2.76 24.62
N GLY A 220 -1.29 -2.47 25.03
CA GLY A 220 -0.99 -1.57 26.14
C GLY A 220 -1.52 -0.15 25.92
N GLU A 221 -1.48 0.34 24.69
CA GLU A 221 -2.03 1.66 24.33
C GLU A 221 -3.57 1.64 24.32
N ILE A 222 -4.18 0.57 23.80
CA ILE A 222 -5.65 0.41 23.85
C ILE A 222 -6.12 0.37 25.31
N ALA A 223 -5.43 -0.38 26.16
CA ALA A 223 -5.73 -0.44 27.59
C ALA A 223 -5.53 0.93 28.27
N TYR A 224 -4.51 1.69 27.85
CA TYR A 224 -4.30 3.05 28.32
C TYR A 224 -5.47 3.96 27.92
N HIS A 225 -5.91 3.92 26.67
CA HIS A 225 -7.07 4.70 26.19
C HIS A 225 -8.36 4.33 26.94
N LEU A 226 -8.62 3.04 27.15
CA LEU A 226 -9.78 2.57 27.93
C LEU A 226 -9.77 3.04 29.39
N LYS A 227 -8.60 3.29 29.98
CA LYS A 227 -8.47 3.81 31.35
C LYS A 227 -8.66 5.32 31.42
N HIS A 228 -8.20 6.06 30.42
CA HIS A 228 -8.09 7.51 30.49
C HIS A 228 -9.22 8.25 29.74
N ILE A 229 -9.86 7.61 28.76
CA ILE A 229 -10.94 8.24 27.98
C ILE A 229 -12.29 7.70 28.50
N LYS A 230 -12.96 8.51 29.32
CA LYS A 230 -14.19 8.09 30.03
C LYS A 230 -15.32 7.72 29.07
N ALA A 231 -15.50 8.49 28.01
CA ALA A 231 -16.52 8.24 26.99
C ALA A 231 -16.28 6.89 26.29
N LEU A 232 -15.03 6.59 25.91
CA LEU A 232 -14.65 5.32 25.30
C LEU A 232 -14.96 4.13 26.22
N ARG A 233 -14.57 4.23 27.50
CA ARG A 233 -14.85 3.20 28.50
C ARG A 233 -16.35 2.98 28.69
N SER A 234 -17.14 4.06 28.72
CA SER A 234 -18.59 3.99 28.84
C SER A 234 -19.23 3.28 27.65
N LEU A 235 -18.75 3.52 26.42
CA LEU A 235 -19.26 2.86 25.22
C LEU A 235 -18.96 1.36 25.23
N VAL A 236 -17.74 0.99 25.60
CA VAL A 236 -17.27 -0.41 25.68
C VAL A 236 -17.92 -1.17 26.85
N GLY A 237 -18.16 -0.48 27.96
CA GLY A 237 -18.63 -1.06 29.22
C GLY A 237 -17.49 -1.53 30.12
N ASP A 238 -17.68 -1.32 31.43
CA ASP A 238 -16.66 -1.60 32.46
C ASP A 238 -16.20 -3.06 32.50
N ASP A 239 -17.11 -4.01 32.28
CA ASP A 239 -16.80 -5.44 32.31
C ASP A 239 -15.86 -5.83 31.16
N ALA A 240 -16.18 -5.45 29.93
CA ALA A 240 -15.36 -5.73 28.75
C ALA A 240 -14.00 -5.03 28.84
N ALA A 241 -13.97 -3.75 29.22
CA ALA A 241 -12.72 -3.01 29.43
C ALA A 241 -11.83 -3.66 30.50
N SER A 242 -12.41 -4.03 31.65
CA SER A 242 -11.66 -4.64 32.75
C SER A 242 -11.14 -6.04 32.40
N LYS A 243 -11.89 -6.83 31.63
CA LYS A 243 -11.43 -8.14 31.11
C LYS A 243 -10.25 -7.98 30.17
N PHE A 244 -10.31 -7.03 29.25
CA PHE A 244 -9.21 -6.71 28.35
C PHE A 244 -7.96 -6.28 29.12
N GLU A 245 -8.10 -5.33 30.06
CA GLU A 245 -6.99 -4.87 30.89
C GLU A 245 -6.31 -5.99 31.68
N LYS A 246 -7.08 -6.95 32.20
CA LYS A 246 -6.53 -8.13 32.89
C LYS A 246 -5.64 -8.94 31.98
N VAL A 247 -6.08 -9.20 30.74
CA VAL A 247 -5.28 -9.94 29.74
C VAL A 247 -4.02 -9.17 29.38
N VAL A 248 -4.11 -7.85 29.19
CA VAL A 248 -2.94 -6.99 28.89
C VAL A 248 -1.94 -6.92 30.06
N SER A 249 -2.43 -6.93 31.30
CA SER A 249 -1.58 -6.89 32.50
C SER A 249 -0.97 -8.25 32.87
N ASN A 250 -1.41 -9.34 32.25
CA ASN A 250 -0.86 -10.66 32.48
C ASN A 250 0.58 -10.70 31.92
N SER A 251 1.52 -11.25 32.69
CA SER A 251 2.92 -11.34 32.28
C SER A 251 3.18 -12.37 31.18
N SER A 252 2.25 -13.29 30.90
CA SER A 252 2.44 -14.35 29.90
C SER A 252 1.14 -14.83 29.21
N PRO A 253 0.30 -13.94 28.67
CA PRO A 253 -0.83 -14.36 27.84
C PRO A 253 -0.34 -14.90 26.50
N SER A 254 -1.04 -15.90 25.96
CA SER A 254 -0.80 -16.34 24.59
C SER A 254 -1.34 -15.31 23.58
N GLU A 255 -0.75 -15.28 22.38
CA GLU A 255 -1.22 -14.40 21.28
C GLU A 255 -2.71 -14.64 20.96
N LYS A 256 -3.16 -15.90 21.05
CA LYS A 256 -4.57 -16.26 20.85
C LYS A 256 -5.48 -15.62 21.89
N GLU A 257 -5.11 -15.63 23.17
CA GLU A 257 -5.88 -14.99 24.24
C GLU A 257 -5.89 -13.46 24.06
N GLN A 258 -4.77 -12.88 23.66
CA GLN A 258 -4.64 -11.46 23.35
C GLN A 258 -5.55 -11.04 22.19
N LYS A 259 -5.52 -11.76 21.07
CA LYS A 259 -6.40 -11.53 19.91
C LYS A 259 -7.88 -11.69 20.28
N GLN A 260 -8.21 -12.71 21.07
CA GLN A 260 -9.58 -12.90 21.55
C GLN A 260 -10.04 -11.75 22.46
N ALA A 261 -9.20 -11.31 23.40
CA ALA A 261 -9.52 -10.19 24.27
C ALA A 261 -9.72 -8.89 23.49
N LEU A 262 -8.85 -8.62 22.50
CA LEU A 262 -8.98 -7.48 21.60
C LEU A 262 -10.28 -7.55 20.78
N ARG A 263 -10.61 -8.73 20.25
CA ARG A 263 -11.87 -8.99 19.56
C ARG A 263 -13.07 -8.69 20.43
N ASP A 264 -13.09 -9.20 21.66
CA ASP A 264 -14.23 -9.05 22.57
C ASP A 264 -14.46 -7.58 22.92
N VAL A 265 -13.40 -6.83 23.26
CA VAL A 265 -13.51 -5.41 23.64
C VAL A 265 -13.85 -4.53 22.43
N PHE A 266 -13.35 -4.85 21.24
CA PHE A 266 -13.69 -4.14 20.01
C PHE A 266 -15.15 -4.42 19.60
N THR A 267 -15.59 -5.67 19.73
CA THR A 267 -16.99 -6.05 19.49
C THR A 267 -17.92 -5.30 20.44
N ALA A 268 -17.56 -5.19 21.71
CA ALA A 268 -18.33 -4.42 22.69
C ALA A 268 -18.47 -2.94 22.32
N LEU A 269 -17.43 -2.32 21.74
CA LEU A 269 -17.53 -0.96 21.18
C LEU A 269 -18.51 -0.93 20.00
N MET A 270 -18.34 -1.82 19.02
CA MET A 270 -19.13 -1.83 17.79
C MET A 270 -20.61 -2.13 18.03
N GLU A 271 -20.94 -2.90 19.07
CA GLU A 271 -22.30 -3.23 19.48
C GLU A 271 -22.86 -2.31 20.57
N SER A 272 -22.15 -1.22 20.90
CA SER A 272 -22.55 -0.31 21.97
C SER A 272 -23.95 0.25 21.73
N LYS A 273 -24.78 0.20 22.76
CA LYS A 273 -26.15 0.76 22.77
C LYS A 273 -26.22 2.13 23.42
N GLN A 274 -25.08 2.65 23.85
CA GLN A 274 -24.97 3.95 24.49
C GLN A 274 -25.18 5.07 23.47
N ASP A 275 -25.58 6.25 23.95
CA ASP A 275 -25.77 7.42 23.10
C ASP A 275 -24.42 7.98 22.60
N LEU A 276 -24.18 7.86 21.29
CA LEU A 276 -22.95 8.35 20.65
C LEU A 276 -22.83 9.87 20.70
N LYS A 277 -23.96 10.60 20.74
CA LYS A 277 -23.92 12.05 20.83
C LYS A 277 -23.38 12.51 22.18
N SER A 278 -23.97 12.03 23.27
CA SER A 278 -23.47 12.29 24.63
C SER A 278 -22.02 11.85 24.80
N ALA A 279 -21.65 10.68 24.26
CA ALA A 279 -20.26 10.20 24.31
C ALA A 279 -19.30 11.14 23.56
N SER A 280 -19.68 11.59 22.36
CA SER A 280 -18.87 12.50 21.53
C SER A 280 -18.73 13.87 22.17
N GLU A 281 -19.79 14.43 22.75
CA GLU A 281 -19.74 15.68 23.52
C GLU A 281 -18.80 15.57 24.73
N GLN A 282 -18.84 14.45 25.46
CA GLN A 282 -17.92 14.20 26.57
C GLN A 282 -16.48 14.07 26.10
N LEU A 283 -16.25 13.36 24.99
CA LEU A 283 -14.93 13.20 24.38
C LEU A 283 -14.34 14.57 23.99
N LEU A 284 -15.10 15.40 23.29
CA LEU A 284 -14.64 16.72 22.85
C LEU A 284 -14.36 17.66 24.03
N LYS A 285 -15.20 17.64 25.08
CA LYS A 285 -14.93 18.37 26.32
C LYS A 285 -13.64 17.91 26.98
N GLN A 286 -13.37 16.60 26.99
CA GLN A 286 -12.13 16.07 27.55
C GLN A 286 -10.91 16.50 26.73
N VAL A 287 -10.98 16.42 25.40
CA VAL A 287 -9.93 16.93 24.50
C VAL A 287 -9.65 18.42 24.76
N GLU A 288 -10.68 19.23 24.90
CA GLU A 288 -10.56 20.67 25.19
C GLU A 288 -9.98 20.95 26.58
N GLN A 289 -10.31 20.17 27.60
CA GLN A 289 -9.81 20.38 28.97
C GLN A 289 -8.36 19.90 29.15
N GLU A 290 -8.01 18.79 28.53
CA GLU A 290 -6.70 18.16 28.70
C GLU A 290 -5.65 18.74 27.75
N GLN A 291 -6.06 19.25 26.58
CA GLN A 291 -5.19 19.87 25.58
C GLN A 291 -4.02 18.94 25.24
N ASP A 292 -2.78 19.38 25.48
CA ASP A 292 -1.58 18.60 25.15
C ASP A 292 -1.36 17.41 26.10
N ARG A 293 -2.15 17.30 27.17
CA ARG A 293 -2.16 16.13 28.09
C ARG A 293 -3.16 15.06 27.66
N PHE A 294 -3.98 15.32 26.64
CA PHE A 294 -4.96 14.34 26.16
C PHE A 294 -4.23 13.08 25.64
N PRO A 295 -4.70 11.86 26.00
CA PRO A 295 -4.16 10.62 25.49
C PRO A 295 -4.07 10.64 23.96
N GLY A 296 -2.87 10.47 23.42
CA GLY A 296 -2.64 10.52 21.98
C GLY A 296 -1.95 9.29 21.44
N GLY A 297 -1.88 9.16 20.12
CA GLY A 297 -1.31 8.00 19.45
C GLY A 297 0.19 8.07 19.17
N SER A 298 1.02 8.47 20.15
CA SER A 298 2.48 8.45 20.00
C SER A 298 3.10 7.14 20.51
N ASP A 299 4.25 6.77 19.93
CA ASP A 299 5.02 5.55 20.24
C ASP A 299 5.67 5.55 21.65
N ALA A 300 5.49 6.62 22.44
CA ALA A 300 6.16 6.78 23.73
C ALA A 300 5.15 6.83 24.90
N PRO A 301 5.36 6.05 25.98
CA PRO A 301 4.56 6.14 27.19
C PRO A 301 4.78 7.45 27.99
N PRO A 302 3.73 8.03 28.60
CA PRO A 302 2.34 7.68 28.36
C PRO A 302 1.95 8.06 26.92
N PRO A 303 1.15 7.25 26.20
CA PRO A 303 0.66 7.59 24.87
C PRO A 303 0.00 8.96 24.91
N GLY A 304 0.75 9.95 24.46
CA GLY A 304 0.50 11.36 24.64
C GLY A 304 1.03 12.01 23.39
N GLY A 305 0.12 12.46 22.54
CA GLY A 305 0.44 12.87 21.19
C GLY A 305 -0.43 14.04 20.79
N LYS A 306 0.21 15.15 20.43
CA LYS A 306 -0.43 16.34 19.85
C LYS A 306 -1.42 16.01 18.72
N GLY A 307 -1.21 14.88 18.02
CA GLY A 307 -2.05 14.43 16.92
C GLY A 307 -3.53 14.23 17.27
N PHE A 308 -3.87 13.62 18.41
CA PHE A 308 -5.28 13.29 18.71
C PHE A 308 -6.11 14.48 19.17
N LYS A 309 -5.46 15.43 19.85
CA LYS A 309 -6.05 16.72 20.22
C LYS A 309 -6.61 17.46 19.00
N GLU A 310 -5.90 17.43 17.87
CA GLU A 310 -6.32 18.08 16.63
C GLU A 310 -7.20 17.15 15.77
N LEU A 311 -6.88 15.86 15.74
CA LEU A 311 -7.55 14.87 14.91
C LEU A 311 -9.02 14.66 15.33
N ILE A 312 -9.30 14.47 16.63
CA ILE A 312 -10.66 14.12 17.09
C ILE A 312 -11.68 15.22 16.77
N PRO A 313 -11.45 16.52 17.09
CA PRO A 313 -12.37 17.58 16.68
C PRO A 313 -12.53 17.70 15.17
N ARG A 314 -11.46 17.48 14.39
CA ARG A 314 -11.49 17.50 12.92
C ARG A 314 -12.30 16.34 12.35
N LEU A 315 -12.18 15.14 12.90
CA LEU A 315 -13.00 13.99 12.46
C LEU A 315 -14.46 14.19 12.85
N ASN A 316 -14.74 14.74 14.03
CA ASN A 316 -16.11 15.02 14.46
C ASN A 316 -16.77 16.12 13.62
N SER A 317 -16.02 17.12 13.13
CA SER A 317 -16.59 18.13 12.23
C SER A 317 -16.95 17.55 10.85
N GLN A 318 -16.28 16.48 10.41
CA GLN A 318 -16.57 15.77 9.18
C GLN A 318 -17.70 14.74 9.35
N PHE A 319 -17.71 14.05 10.49
CA PHE A 319 -18.66 13.00 10.85
C PHE A 319 -19.12 13.20 12.30
N PRO A 320 -20.09 14.11 12.55
CA PRO A 320 -20.58 14.39 13.89
C PRO A 320 -21.14 13.13 14.55
N ASP A 321 -20.72 12.90 15.80
CA ASP A 321 -21.24 11.84 16.67
C ASP A 321 -21.05 10.40 16.12
N ASP A 322 -20.07 10.18 15.24
CA ASP A 322 -19.82 8.88 14.61
C ASP A 322 -18.98 7.95 15.50
N ILE A 323 -19.31 6.66 15.53
CA ILE A 323 -18.58 5.61 16.26
C ILE A 323 -17.08 5.56 15.88
N GLY A 324 -16.74 6.00 14.66
CA GLY A 324 -15.38 6.08 14.16
C GLY A 324 -14.45 6.93 15.02
N LEU A 325 -14.98 7.95 15.72
CA LEU A 325 -14.22 8.74 16.70
C LEU A 325 -13.62 7.84 17.79
N PHE A 326 -14.36 6.80 18.18
CA PHE A 326 -13.96 5.88 19.23
C PHE A 326 -13.14 4.71 18.70
N VAL A 327 -13.46 4.23 17.48
CA VAL A 327 -12.62 3.25 16.77
C VAL A 327 -11.21 3.80 16.56
N THR A 328 -11.03 5.11 16.38
CA THR A 328 -9.72 5.76 16.25
C THR A 328 -8.76 5.44 17.42
N PHE A 329 -9.27 5.23 18.64
CA PHE A 329 -8.44 4.86 19.80
C PHE A 329 -7.98 3.40 19.81
N PHE A 330 -8.54 2.57 18.94
CA PHE A 330 -8.13 1.18 18.73
C PHE A 330 -7.07 1.04 17.63
N LEU A 331 -6.98 2.01 16.71
CA LEU A 331 -6.16 1.89 15.49
C LEU A 331 -4.88 2.72 15.57
N ASN A 332 -3.82 2.33 14.87
CA ASN A 332 -2.64 3.19 14.71
C ASN A 332 -2.99 4.41 13.85
N PHE A 333 -2.56 5.60 14.25
CA PHE A 333 -2.69 6.82 13.45
C PHE A 333 -1.39 7.10 12.70
N VAL A 334 -1.39 6.74 11.43
CA VAL A 334 -0.22 6.75 10.55
C VAL A 334 -0.07 8.11 9.88
N LYS A 335 1.15 8.65 9.95
CA LYS A 335 1.58 9.78 9.12
C LYS A 335 2.65 9.30 8.15
N MET A 336 2.45 9.59 6.88
CA MET A 336 3.37 9.25 5.80
C MET A 336 3.87 10.50 5.11
N GLU A 337 5.19 10.61 4.98
CA GLU A 337 5.85 11.57 4.10
C GLU A 337 5.84 11.09 2.65
N GLU A 338 6.10 11.99 1.70
CA GLU A 338 6.15 11.65 0.28
C GLU A 338 7.08 10.46 0.00
N GLY A 339 6.57 9.45 -0.71
CA GLY A 339 7.28 8.21 -1.02
C GLY A 339 7.23 7.13 0.06
N GLU A 340 6.75 7.42 1.27
CA GLU A 340 6.40 6.35 2.22
C GLU A 340 5.13 5.63 1.79
N ALA A 341 5.02 4.35 2.15
CA ALA A 341 3.92 3.49 1.74
C ALA A 341 3.44 2.58 2.87
N MET A 342 2.20 2.13 2.77
CA MET A 342 1.63 1.08 3.61
C MET A 342 0.86 0.07 2.75
N PHE A 343 0.89 -1.19 3.17
CA PHE A 343 0.14 -2.28 2.56
C PHE A 343 -1.00 -2.70 3.49
N LEU A 344 -2.18 -2.84 2.93
CA LEU A 344 -3.42 -3.18 3.61
C LEU A 344 -3.78 -4.60 3.17
N GLN A 345 -3.43 -5.56 4.03
CA GLN A 345 -3.79 -6.95 3.81
C GLN A 345 -5.30 -7.15 3.96
N ALA A 346 -5.79 -8.27 3.43
CA ALA A 346 -7.15 -8.71 3.70
C ALA A 346 -7.38 -8.84 5.22
N ASP A 347 -8.60 -8.56 5.64
CA ASP A 347 -9.06 -8.63 7.02
C ASP A 347 -8.38 -7.64 7.98
N ASP A 348 -7.63 -6.65 7.47
CA ASP A 348 -7.09 -5.55 8.29
C ASP A 348 -7.95 -4.28 8.18
N ILE A 349 -8.18 -3.67 9.33
CA ILE A 349 -9.00 -2.46 9.48
C ILE A 349 -8.17 -1.20 9.26
N HIS A 350 -8.67 -0.28 8.45
CA HIS A 350 -7.97 0.95 8.08
C HIS A 350 -8.94 2.07 7.65
N ALA A 351 -8.43 3.29 7.53
CA ALA A 351 -9.14 4.43 6.95
C ALA A 351 -8.14 5.46 6.44
N TYR A 352 -8.43 6.16 5.35
CA TYR A 352 -7.61 7.28 4.91
C TYR A 352 -8.20 8.59 5.42
N ILE A 353 -7.38 9.49 5.96
CA ILE A 353 -7.84 10.71 6.62
C ILE A 353 -7.62 11.95 5.75
N SER A 354 -6.41 12.12 5.20
CA SER A 354 -6.06 13.28 4.39
C SER A 354 -4.81 13.03 3.52
N GLY A 355 -4.64 13.82 2.45
CA GLY A 355 -3.47 13.78 1.57
C GLY A 355 -3.78 13.36 0.14
N ASP A 356 -2.79 13.44 -0.75
CA ASP A 356 -2.83 12.83 -2.07
C ASP A 356 -1.94 11.59 -2.08
N ILE A 357 -2.45 10.50 -2.65
CA ILE A 357 -1.77 9.21 -2.69
C ILE A 357 -1.89 8.56 -4.07
N ILE A 358 -0.93 7.70 -4.35
CA ILE A 358 -1.08 6.63 -5.33
C ILE A 358 -1.66 5.41 -4.59
N GLU A 359 -2.75 4.86 -5.10
CA GLU A 359 -3.33 3.61 -4.61
C GLU A 359 -3.24 2.54 -5.71
N CYS A 360 -2.82 1.34 -5.37
CA CYS A 360 -2.95 0.17 -6.22
C CYS A 360 -3.70 -0.92 -5.43
N MET A 361 -4.68 -1.55 -6.06
CA MET A 361 -5.53 -2.55 -5.41
C MET A 361 -5.85 -3.69 -6.38
N ALA A 362 -6.14 -4.88 -5.85
CA ALA A 362 -6.79 -5.92 -6.64
C ALA A 362 -8.16 -5.44 -7.12
N ALA A 363 -8.63 -5.96 -8.25
CA ALA A 363 -9.94 -5.62 -8.79
C ALA A 363 -11.07 -6.24 -7.93
N SER A 364 -11.60 -5.46 -6.98
CA SER A 364 -12.77 -5.80 -6.14
C SER A 364 -13.42 -4.53 -5.58
N ASP A 365 -14.73 -4.59 -5.34
CA ASP A 365 -15.54 -3.55 -4.71
C ASP A 365 -16.00 -3.93 -3.28
N ASN A 366 -15.51 -5.05 -2.73
CA ASN A 366 -15.94 -5.55 -1.42
C ASN A 366 -15.39 -4.69 -0.28
N VAL A 367 -16.29 -4.13 0.55
CA VAL A 367 -15.93 -3.27 1.69
C VAL A 367 -16.84 -3.55 2.88
N VAL A 368 -16.26 -3.93 4.02
CA VAL A 368 -16.96 -4.00 5.32
C VAL A 368 -16.60 -2.77 6.13
N ARG A 369 -17.60 -2.00 6.59
CA ARG A 369 -17.39 -0.68 7.21
C ARG A 369 -17.55 -0.69 8.72
N ALA A 370 -16.76 0.13 9.40
CA ALA A 370 -16.68 0.24 10.86
C ALA A 370 -16.96 1.66 11.40
N GLY A 371 -17.02 2.70 10.55
CA GLY A 371 -17.25 4.08 11.01
C GLY A 371 -16.99 5.09 9.90
N PHE A 372 -17.19 6.38 10.22
CA PHE A 372 -17.08 7.52 9.30
C PHE A 372 -17.88 7.31 8.02
N THR A 373 -19.12 6.84 8.19
CA THR A 373 -19.98 6.53 7.05
C THR A 373 -21.46 6.44 7.42
N PRO A 374 -22.35 7.04 6.60
CA PRO A 374 -23.78 6.80 6.72
C PRO A 374 -24.20 5.46 6.10
N LYS A 375 -23.31 4.78 5.37
CA LYS A 375 -23.61 3.51 4.70
C LYS A 375 -23.78 2.36 5.70
N PHE A 376 -24.30 1.24 5.19
CA PHE A 376 -24.46 -0.01 5.93
C PHE A 376 -23.14 -0.47 6.56
N LYS A 377 -23.24 -0.95 7.80
CA LYS A 377 -22.13 -1.46 8.62
C LYS A 377 -22.53 -2.88 9.07
N ASP A 378 -21.90 -3.89 8.47
CA ASP A 378 -22.10 -5.29 8.82
C ASP A 378 -21.22 -5.66 10.02
N ILE A 379 -21.70 -5.34 11.24
CA ILE A 379 -20.94 -5.54 12.48
C ILE A 379 -20.58 -7.02 12.71
N PRO A 380 -21.48 -8.00 12.56
CA PRO A 380 -21.13 -9.41 12.73
C PRO A 380 -20.03 -9.89 11.77
N THR A 381 -20.08 -9.50 10.50
CA THR A 381 -19.01 -9.83 9.54
C THR A 381 -17.72 -9.11 9.92
N LEU A 382 -17.78 -7.81 10.25
CA LEU A 382 -16.62 -7.02 10.66
C LEU A 382 -15.89 -7.65 11.84
N THR A 383 -16.57 -7.94 12.94
CA THR A 383 -15.89 -8.41 14.17
C THR A 383 -15.48 -9.87 14.11
N SER A 384 -15.94 -10.63 13.11
CA SER A 384 -15.53 -12.02 12.91
C SER A 384 -14.40 -12.18 11.90
N MET A 385 -14.30 -11.28 10.93
CA MET A 385 -13.29 -11.37 9.88
C MET A 385 -11.92 -10.85 10.29
N LEU A 386 -11.84 -9.81 11.13
CA LEU A 386 -10.59 -9.10 11.38
C LEU A 386 -9.48 -10.00 11.94
N THR A 387 -8.24 -9.76 11.52
CA THR A 387 -7.06 -10.52 11.98
C THR A 387 -6.74 -10.30 13.46
N TYR A 388 -7.14 -9.13 13.99
CA TYR A 388 -6.77 -8.64 15.32
C TYR A 388 -5.26 -8.58 15.57
N ASN A 389 -4.47 -8.41 14.52
CA ASN A 389 -3.04 -8.09 14.65
C ASN A 389 -2.89 -6.70 15.28
N PHE A 390 -2.00 -6.56 16.28
CA PHE A 390 -1.82 -5.35 17.10
C PHE A 390 -0.38 -4.81 17.07
N ALA A 391 0.23 -4.82 15.88
CA ALA A 391 1.61 -4.41 15.68
C ALA A 391 1.77 -2.87 15.79
N PRO A 392 2.96 -2.39 16.21
CA PRO A 392 3.25 -0.96 16.27
C PRO A 392 3.23 -0.33 14.87
N ILE A 393 3.11 1.00 14.82
CA ILE A 393 3.03 1.78 13.59
C ILE A 393 4.21 1.55 12.63
N SER A 394 5.41 1.29 13.16
CA SER A 394 6.62 1.04 12.37
C SER A 394 6.51 -0.21 11.51
N GLU A 395 5.70 -1.18 11.93
CA GLU A 395 5.43 -2.41 11.19
C GLU A 395 4.27 -2.27 10.20
N GLN A 396 3.53 -1.15 10.23
CA GLN A 396 2.47 -0.86 9.26
C GLN A 396 3.02 -0.25 7.96
N LYS A 397 4.22 0.35 8.02
CA LYS A 397 4.88 0.94 6.86
C LYS A 397 5.68 -0.11 6.08
N MET A 398 5.63 -0.02 4.75
CA MET A 398 6.47 -0.83 3.88
C MET A 398 7.93 -0.37 3.94
N SER A 399 8.85 -1.30 3.69
CA SER A 399 10.26 -1.02 3.47
C SER A 399 10.58 -1.16 1.98
N PRO A 400 10.42 -0.10 1.17
CA PRO A 400 10.68 -0.18 -0.26
C PRO A 400 12.17 -0.37 -0.55
N ALA A 401 12.47 -1.02 -1.68
CA ALA A 401 13.84 -1.36 -2.07
C ALA A 401 14.18 -0.77 -3.46
N PRO A 402 15.46 -0.60 -3.83
CA PRO A 402 15.82 -0.26 -5.20
C PRO A 402 15.32 -1.32 -6.20
N TYR A 403 14.75 -0.91 -7.33
CA TYR A 403 14.33 -1.81 -8.40
C TYR A 403 15.54 -2.25 -9.24
N PRO A 404 15.89 -3.55 -9.29
CA PRO A 404 17.16 -3.98 -9.88
C PRO A 404 17.11 -4.17 -11.41
N TYR A 405 15.94 -4.32 -12.01
CA TYR A 405 15.78 -4.61 -13.45
C TYR A 405 15.63 -3.34 -14.29
N CYS A 406 16.51 -2.36 -14.07
CA CYS A 406 16.58 -1.15 -14.87
C CYS A 406 18.03 -0.63 -15.00
N LYS A 407 18.27 0.18 -16.04
CA LYS A 407 19.58 0.77 -16.33
C LYS A 407 19.45 2.28 -16.38
N PHE A 408 20.24 2.97 -15.56
CA PHE A 408 20.36 4.41 -15.58
C PHE A 408 21.49 4.85 -16.53
N ASN A 409 21.33 6.01 -17.16
CA ASN A 409 22.45 6.64 -17.87
C ASN A 409 23.34 7.44 -16.90
N ALA A 410 24.45 7.99 -17.42
CA ALA A 410 25.39 8.77 -16.62
C ALA A 410 24.71 9.93 -15.86
N SER A 411 23.88 10.73 -16.54
CA SER A 411 23.16 11.85 -15.92
C SER A 411 22.22 11.41 -14.80
N ALA A 412 21.52 10.29 -14.95
CA ALA A 412 20.67 9.74 -13.89
C ALA A 412 21.51 9.27 -12.69
N HIS A 413 22.65 8.61 -12.93
CA HIS A 413 23.55 8.20 -11.85
C HIS A 413 24.15 9.39 -11.08
N THR A 414 24.61 10.44 -11.78
CA THR A 414 25.25 11.60 -11.14
C THR A 414 24.28 12.51 -10.40
N SER A 415 22.99 12.45 -10.73
CA SER A 415 21.93 13.25 -10.09
C SER A 415 21.21 12.54 -8.95
N ASP A 416 21.70 11.37 -8.51
CA ASP A 416 21.04 10.51 -7.53
C ASP A 416 19.59 10.16 -7.93
N SER A 417 19.35 9.98 -9.23
CA SER A 417 18.05 9.49 -9.73
C SER A 417 17.80 8.06 -9.25
N SER A 418 16.53 7.72 -9.03
CA SER A 418 16.16 6.46 -8.39
C SER A 418 14.98 5.76 -9.06
N ALA A 419 14.92 4.44 -8.91
CA ALA A 419 13.76 3.61 -9.19
C ALA A 419 13.54 2.74 -7.95
N THR A 420 12.47 3.03 -7.21
CA THR A 420 12.16 2.44 -5.93
C THR A 420 10.95 1.51 -6.08
N LEU A 421 11.14 0.24 -5.75
CA LEU A 421 10.15 -0.82 -5.79
C LEU A 421 9.35 -0.90 -4.48
N TYR A 422 8.04 -0.94 -4.63
CA TYR A 422 7.05 -1.25 -3.60
C TYR A 422 6.39 -2.57 -4.00
N ASP A 423 6.78 -3.65 -3.33
CA ASP A 423 6.38 -5.02 -3.65
C ASP A 423 5.60 -5.64 -2.48
N PRO A 424 4.26 -5.52 -2.46
CA PRO A 424 3.45 -6.19 -1.45
C PRO A 424 3.47 -7.71 -1.66
N PRO A 425 3.22 -8.52 -0.62
CA PRO A 425 3.28 -9.98 -0.69
C PRO A 425 2.04 -10.59 -1.37
N ILE A 426 1.74 -10.15 -2.58
CA ILE A 426 0.60 -10.56 -3.41
C ILE A 426 1.02 -10.63 -4.88
N ASP A 427 0.25 -11.33 -5.69
CA ASP A 427 0.59 -11.52 -7.11
C ASP A 427 0.04 -10.38 -7.99
N GLU A 428 -1.03 -9.72 -7.56
CA GLU A 428 -1.84 -8.83 -8.39
C GLU A 428 -1.08 -7.59 -8.87
N PHE A 429 -0.14 -7.05 -8.07
CA PHE A 429 0.62 -5.88 -8.46
C PHE A 429 1.89 -5.65 -7.64
N ALA A 430 2.81 -4.89 -8.24
CA ALA A 430 3.82 -4.09 -7.57
C ALA A 430 3.88 -2.70 -8.21
N VAL A 431 4.52 -1.74 -7.55
CA VAL A 431 4.67 -0.36 -8.05
C VAL A 431 6.13 0.08 -8.00
N ILE A 432 6.59 0.76 -9.05
CA ILE A 432 7.89 1.43 -9.08
C ILE A 432 7.66 2.93 -9.07
N LYS A 433 8.23 3.65 -8.09
CA LYS A 433 8.39 5.10 -8.14
C LYS A 433 9.73 5.43 -8.78
N THR A 434 9.74 6.30 -9.77
CA THR A 434 10.96 6.78 -10.44
C THR A 434 11.12 8.26 -10.24
N ASP A 435 12.32 8.70 -9.88
CA ASP A 435 12.71 10.10 -9.77
C ASP A 435 13.91 10.34 -10.69
N LEU A 436 13.70 10.99 -11.84
CA LEU A 436 14.79 11.44 -12.71
C LEU A 436 15.07 12.92 -12.45
N LYS A 437 16.14 13.20 -11.70
CA LYS A 437 16.35 14.48 -11.01
C LYS A 437 17.02 15.56 -11.86
N GLU A 438 17.51 15.22 -13.04
CA GLU A 438 18.21 16.15 -13.93
C GLU A 438 17.74 16.02 -15.37
N LYS A 439 17.87 17.11 -16.14
CA LYS A 439 17.63 17.08 -17.59
C LYS A 439 18.53 16.05 -18.28
N GLY A 440 17.94 15.19 -19.10
CA GLY A 440 18.64 14.10 -19.79
C GLY A 440 18.94 12.90 -18.89
N ALA A 441 18.59 12.92 -17.60
CA ALA A 441 18.55 11.71 -16.79
C ALA A 441 17.56 10.72 -17.41
N LYS A 442 18.02 9.48 -17.59
CA LYS A 442 17.28 8.44 -18.31
C LYS A 442 17.32 7.13 -17.55
N VAL A 443 16.19 6.43 -17.51
CA VAL A 443 16.07 5.05 -17.06
C VAL A 443 15.51 4.18 -18.18
N THR A 444 16.12 3.01 -18.39
CA THR A 444 15.63 1.95 -19.27
C THR A 444 15.20 0.77 -18.41
N PHE A 445 13.91 0.45 -18.41
CA PHE A 445 13.37 -0.74 -17.74
C PHE A 445 13.49 -1.95 -18.65
N GLU A 446 14.00 -3.05 -18.11
CA GLU A 446 14.02 -4.33 -18.82
C GLU A 446 12.58 -4.79 -19.11
N SER A 447 12.41 -5.59 -20.18
CA SER A 447 11.12 -6.18 -20.53
C SER A 447 10.63 -7.09 -19.41
N ILE A 448 9.35 -6.97 -19.08
CA ILE A 448 8.68 -7.82 -18.10
C ILE A 448 7.54 -8.61 -18.74
N ASP A 449 7.28 -9.82 -18.27
CA ASP A 449 6.24 -10.71 -18.80
C ASP A 449 4.84 -10.36 -18.26
N GLY A 450 4.51 -9.07 -18.22
CA GLY A 450 3.20 -8.60 -17.79
C GLY A 450 2.93 -7.12 -18.05
N PRO A 451 1.68 -6.66 -17.84
CA PRO A 451 1.24 -5.33 -18.26
C PRO A 451 1.72 -4.27 -17.27
N SER A 452 1.80 -3.02 -17.73
CA SER A 452 2.08 -1.87 -16.86
C SER A 452 1.20 -0.66 -17.16
N ILE A 453 0.94 0.13 -16.12
CA ILE A 453 0.38 1.48 -16.21
C ILE A 453 1.36 2.45 -15.57
N ILE A 454 1.72 3.52 -16.29
CA ILE A 454 2.64 4.56 -15.83
C ILE A 454 1.89 5.89 -15.75
N ILE A 455 1.94 6.57 -14.61
CA ILE A 455 1.49 7.96 -14.47
C ILE A 455 2.68 8.86 -14.15
N CYS A 456 2.74 10.04 -14.77
CA CYS A 456 3.66 11.10 -14.38
C CYS A 456 3.00 12.04 -13.37
N THR A 457 3.57 12.18 -12.17
CA THR A 457 3.03 13.02 -11.09
C THR A 457 3.78 14.32 -10.92
N ALA A 458 4.97 14.47 -11.52
CA ALA A 458 5.69 15.74 -11.56
C ALA A 458 6.66 15.78 -12.74
N GLY A 459 6.90 16.99 -13.27
CA GLY A 459 7.91 17.21 -14.30
C GLY A 459 7.43 16.86 -15.71
N SER A 460 8.38 16.77 -16.63
CA SER A 460 8.13 16.44 -18.03
C SER A 460 9.31 15.69 -18.64
N GLY A 461 9.04 14.93 -19.69
CA GLY A 461 10.02 14.07 -20.32
C GLY A 461 9.52 13.41 -21.58
N THR A 462 10.15 12.29 -21.90
CA THR A 462 9.72 11.39 -22.97
C THR A 462 9.60 9.96 -22.48
N ILE A 463 8.65 9.23 -23.04
CA ILE A 463 8.44 7.79 -22.86
C ILE A 463 8.63 7.08 -24.21
N SER A 464 9.40 5.98 -24.23
CA SER A 464 9.67 5.25 -25.47
C SER A 464 9.55 3.75 -25.30
N VAL A 465 9.02 3.07 -26.32
CA VAL A 465 8.96 1.62 -26.48
C VAL A 465 9.29 1.27 -27.92
N GLY A 466 10.35 0.49 -28.14
CA GLY A 466 10.86 0.18 -29.47
C GLY A 466 11.13 1.48 -30.28
N PRO A 467 10.62 1.61 -31.52
CA PRO A 467 10.80 2.82 -32.33
C PRO A 467 9.87 3.97 -31.94
N LYS A 468 8.88 3.74 -31.07
CA LYS A 468 7.86 4.72 -30.71
C LYS A 468 8.34 5.56 -29.53
N LYS A 469 8.35 6.89 -29.71
CA LYS A 469 8.71 7.89 -28.68
C LYS A 469 7.60 8.93 -28.58
N GLU A 470 7.12 9.18 -27.37
CA GLU A 470 6.10 10.18 -27.05
C GLU A 470 6.56 11.09 -25.91
N GLU A 471 5.91 12.25 -25.76
CA GLU A 471 6.09 13.11 -24.59
C GLU A 471 5.40 12.49 -23.37
N ILE A 472 5.89 12.77 -22.17
CA ILE A 472 5.18 12.50 -20.92
C ILE A 472 5.24 13.74 -20.04
N LYS A 473 4.09 14.17 -19.50
CA LYS A 473 3.96 15.38 -18.68
C LYS A 473 3.18 15.06 -17.41
N GLU A 474 3.29 15.92 -16.40
CA GLU A 474 2.49 15.83 -15.18
C GLU A 474 0.99 15.61 -15.50
N GLY A 475 0.42 14.54 -14.91
CA GLY A 475 -0.93 14.04 -15.13
C GLY A 475 -1.12 13.08 -16.30
N TRP A 476 -0.11 12.86 -17.14
CA TRP A 476 -0.22 11.94 -18.29
C TRP A 476 -0.07 10.49 -17.86
N VAL A 477 -0.88 9.63 -18.46
CA VAL A 477 -0.94 8.19 -18.16
C VAL A 477 -0.64 7.39 -19.42
N TYR A 478 0.12 6.32 -19.28
CA TYR A 478 0.52 5.41 -20.35
C TYR A 478 0.25 3.97 -19.96
N PHE A 479 -0.29 3.19 -20.89
CA PHE A 479 -0.27 1.74 -20.82
C PHE A 479 0.95 1.23 -21.60
N VAL A 480 1.67 0.28 -20.99
CA VAL A 480 2.79 -0.44 -21.60
C VAL A 480 2.49 -1.93 -21.54
N GLY A 481 2.35 -2.56 -22.71
CA GLY A 481 2.07 -3.99 -22.83
C GLY A 481 3.25 -4.87 -22.39
N ALA A 482 2.96 -6.14 -22.12
CA ALA A 482 3.96 -7.13 -21.74
C ALA A 482 5.10 -7.26 -22.78
N THR A 483 6.25 -7.71 -22.30
CA THR A 483 7.52 -7.90 -23.04
C THR A 483 8.13 -6.63 -23.64
N ALA A 484 7.52 -5.46 -23.47
CA ALA A 484 8.05 -4.20 -23.97
C ALA A 484 9.18 -3.67 -23.06
N GLU A 485 10.32 -3.33 -23.66
CA GLU A 485 11.32 -2.46 -23.01
C GLU A 485 10.77 -1.02 -22.98
N CYS A 486 10.82 -0.37 -21.82
CA CYS A 486 10.30 0.99 -21.65
C CYS A 486 11.41 1.94 -21.19
N VAL A 487 11.53 3.09 -21.85
CA VAL A 487 12.52 4.11 -21.54
C VAL A 487 11.84 5.40 -21.11
N LEU A 488 12.27 5.98 -19.98
CA LEU A 488 11.88 7.31 -19.54
C LEU A 488 13.09 8.23 -19.54
N GLU A 489 12.94 9.44 -20.05
CA GLU A 489 14.01 10.45 -20.11
C GLU A 489 13.46 11.82 -19.71
N SER A 490 14.06 12.45 -18.70
CA SER A 490 13.68 13.80 -18.25
C SER A 490 14.08 14.85 -19.28
N SER A 491 13.17 15.78 -19.58
CA SER A 491 13.43 16.87 -20.54
C SER A 491 13.75 18.22 -19.89
N ASP A 492 13.45 18.36 -18.59
CA ASP A 492 13.55 19.61 -17.84
C ASP A 492 14.41 19.49 -16.58
N SER A 493 14.68 20.62 -15.92
CA SER A 493 15.36 20.66 -14.62
C SER A 493 14.45 20.28 -13.44
N LYS A 494 13.12 20.36 -13.58
CA LYS A 494 12.18 19.82 -12.59
C LYS A 494 12.27 18.30 -12.66
N PRO A 495 12.44 17.57 -11.53
CA PRO A 495 12.47 16.13 -11.54
C PRO A 495 11.26 15.53 -12.24
N LEU A 496 11.50 14.59 -13.17
CA LEU A 496 10.44 13.75 -13.73
C LEU A 496 10.13 12.64 -12.71
N VAL A 497 8.92 12.69 -12.15
CA VAL A 497 8.45 11.71 -11.17
C VAL A 497 7.33 10.88 -11.78
N THR A 498 7.52 9.57 -11.82
CA THR A 498 6.53 8.64 -12.35
C THR A 498 6.26 7.47 -11.41
N PHE A 499 5.04 6.96 -11.43
CA PHE A 499 4.68 5.70 -10.79
C PHE A 499 4.25 4.69 -11.84
N LYS A 500 4.89 3.52 -11.85
CA LYS A 500 4.62 2.39 -12.74
C LYS A 500 4.02 1.24 -11.93
N ALA A 501 2.72 1.01 -12.04
CA ALA A 501 2.07 -0.21 -11.55
C ALA A 501 2.22 -1.33 -12.58
N PHE A 502 2.56 -2.54 -12.14
CA PHE A 502 2.74 -3.69 -13.01
C PHE A 502 2.41 -5.00 -12.28
N CYS A 503 2.22 -6.08 -13.03
CA CYS A 503 2.04 -7.44 -12.52
C CYS A 503 2.90 -8.39 -13.33
N VAL A 504 3.66 -9.26 -12.68
CA VAL A 504 4.38 -10.37 -13.30
C VAL A 504 4.20 -11.61 -12.44
N LEU A 505 3.72 -12.69 -13.05
CA LEU A 505 3.66 -13.98 -12.37
C LEU A 505 5.03 -14.64 -12.49
N GLY A 506 5.64 -14.97 -11.36
CA GLY A 506 6.86 -15.79 -11.33
C GLY A 506 6.54 -17.28 -11.38
N GLU A 507 7.57 -18.12 -11.53
CA GLU A 507 7.48 -19.54 -11.17
C GLU A 507 7.05 -19.66 -9.69
N GLU A 508 6.20 -20.66 -9.36
CA GLU A 508 5.53 -20.81 -8.06
C GLU A 508 6.42 -20.36 -6.86
N GLY A 509 5.98 -19.29 -6.18
CA GLY A 509 6.64 -18.79 -4.96
C GLY A 509 7.56 -17.57 -5.12
N ARG A 510 7.68 -16.96 -6.31
CA ARG A 510 8.38 -15.67 -6.50
C ARG A 510 7.40 -14.49 -6.51
N GLN A 511 7.63 -13.52 -5.61
CA GLN A 511 6.97 -12.21 -5.59
C GLN A 511 7.30 -11.38 -6.83
N ASN A 512 6.44 -10.41 -7.20
CA ASN A 512 6.55 -9.58 -8.41
C ASN A 512 7.95 -8.91 -8.58
N GLY A 513 8.66 -8.65 -7.49
CA GLY A 513 10.01 -8.07 -7.47
C GLY A 513 11.17 -9.05 -7.70
N ASN A 514 10.93 -10.36 -7.78
CA ASN A 514 11.95 -11.40 -7.93
C ASN A 514 11.89 -12.03 -9.35
N LEU A 515 12.21 -11.24 -10.37
CA LEU A 515 12.23 -11.64 -11.79
C LEU A 515 13.44 -12.51 -12.19
#